data_AF-A0A9D1LK76-F1
#
_entry.id   AF-A0A9D1LK76-F1
#
_cell.length_a   1.000
_cell.length_b   1.000
_cell.length_c   1.000
_cell.angle_alpha   90.00
_cell.angle_beta   90.00
_cell.angle_gamma   90.00
#
_symmetry.space_group_name_H-M   'P 1'
#
loop_
_entity.id
_entity.type
_entity.pdbx_description
1 polymer ?
#
loop_
_entity_poly.entity_id
_entity_poly.type
_entity_poly.pdbx_seq_one_letter_code
_entity_poly.pdbx_strand_id
1 'polypeptide(L)'
;METNSKSRKWALVVNNPQEAGLTHAALTEILHKFAPAYFCMADEIATTGTYHTHIFLYAVSAIRFSTLKNRFPTAHIEKAYGSVQDNRDYICKSGKWADTDKAETSVPGTFEEWGEAPPERAEKHPEMFRLVQNIRAGMTTTEIIDDCPGMAFRIREIDLLRQTLTAEKYAVENRKLEVAYLYGSTGAGKTWGIYERHDPRSIYRVTNYRASRGVSFDGYHGQDVLVFEEFNSQIPIEDMLNYLDIYPLALPARYNDKTACYTKVYITSNLPLEKQYWAEQQGRPETWLALLRRIQNIIEYLPDGSTVQWKKGGFPYDPK
;
A
#
# COMPACT_ATOMS: atom_id res chain seq x y z
N MET A 1 -38.00 -30.66 7.68
CA MET A 1 -36.55 -30.68 7.96
C MET A 1 -35.92 -29.53 7.20
N GLU A 2 -35.91 -28.33 7.78
CA GLU A 2 -35.16 -27.22 7.16
C GLU A 2 -33.67 -27.50 7.34
N THR A 3 -32.98 -27.64 6.20
CA THR A 3 -31.55 -27.87 6.11
C THR A 3 -30.83 -26.76 6.89
N ASN A 4 -30.05 -27.14 7.91
CA ASN A 4 -29.27 -26.22 8.75
C ASN A 4 -28.09 -25.63 7.95
N SER A 5 -28.45 -24.77 7.00
CA SER A 5 -27.56 -24.23 6.02
C SER A 5 -26.72 -23.11 6.61
N LYS A 6 -25.50 -22.97 6.12
CA LYS A 6 -24.56 -21.92 6.53
C LYS A 6 -24.41 -20.93 5.39
N SER A 7 -24.41 -19.64 5.72
CA SER A 7 -24.13 -18.56 4.80
C SER A 7 -23.44 -17.41 5.54
N ARG A 8 -22.60 -16.66 4.84
CA ARG A 8 -22.03 -15.39 5.33
C ARG A 8 -22.99 -14.21 5.15
N LYS A 9 -23.97 -14.36 4.26
CA LYS A 9 -24.95 -13.34 3.88
C LYS A 9 -26.36 -13.84 4.13
N TRP A 10 -27.16 -13.02 4.81
CA TRP A 10 -28.54 -13.30 5.15
C TRP A 10 -29.40 -12.07 4.91
N ALA A 11 -30.58 -12.29 4.33
CA ALA A 11 -31.65 -11.31 4.28
C ALA A 11 -32.72 -11.71 5.30
N LEU A 12 -33.19 -10.75 6.08
CA LEU A 12 -34.24 -10.94 7.06
C LEU A 12 -35.36 -9.93 6.81
N VAL A 13 -36.60 -10.38 6.97
CA VAL A 13 -37.79 -9.53 6.94
C VAL A 13 -38.54 -9.73 8.24
N VAL A 14 -38.70 -8.66 9.01
CA VAL A 14 -39.44 -8.65 10.28
C VAL A 14 -40.78 -7.97 10.06
N ASN A 15 -41.87 -8.74 10.10
CA ASN A 15 -43.23 -8.18 10.01
C ASN A 15 -43.65 -7.60 11.36
N ASN A 16 -44.32 -6.44 11.34
CA ASN A 16 -44.82 -5.72 12.51
C ASN A 16 -43.79 -5.63 13.68
N PRO A 17 -42.59 -5.08 13.43
CA PRO A 17 -41.50 -5.01 14.40
C PRO A 17 -41.92 -4.36 15.73
N GLN A 18 -42.80 -3.35 15.69
CA GLN A 18 -43.32 -2.65 16.87
C GLN A 18 -44.17 -3.56 17.77
N GLU A 19 -45.01 -4.42 17.19
CA GLU A 19 -45.86 -5.36 17.96
C GLU A 19 -45.02 -6.45 18.63
N ALA A 20 -43.86 -6.79 18.05
CA ALA A 20 -42.90 -7.74 18.60
C ALA A 20 -41.88 -7.12 19.57
N GLY A 21 -41.95 -5.80 19.84
CA GLY A 21 -40.97 -5.08 20.65
C GLY A 21 -39.57 -4.97 20.02
N LEU A 22 -39.46 -5.23 18.71
CA LEU A 22 -38.22 -5.22 17.93
C LEU A 22 -38.01 -3.84 17.29
N THR A 23 -37.74 -2.82 18.10
CA THR A 23 -37.30 -1.51 17.60
C THR A 23 -35.94 -1.61 16.90
N HIS A 24 -35.57 -0.62 16.09
CA HIS A 24 -34.25 -0.58 15.43
C HIS A 24 -33.08 -0.72 16.41
N ALA A 25 -33.18 -0.13 17.61
CA ALA A 25 -32.20 -0.29 18.66
C ALA A 25 -32.09 -1.76 19.13
N ALA A 26 -33.22 -2.42 19.36
CA ALA A 26 -33.25 -3.83 19.77
C ALA A 26 -32.73 -4.76 18.66
N LEU A 27 -33.10 -4.50 17.40
CA LEU A 27 -32.57 -5.22 16.24
C LEU A 27 -31.05 -5.06 16.16
N THR A 28 -30.56 -3.82 16.28
CA THR A 28 -29.13 -3.50 16.31
C THR A 28 -28.39 -4.26 17.40
N GLU A 29 -28.90 -4.30 18.63
CA GLU A 29 -28.28 -5.07 19.72
C GLU A 29 -28.22 -6.57 19.43
N ILE A 30 -29.24 -7.14 18.81
CA ILE A 30 -29.26 -8.56 18.43
C ILE A 30 -28.26 -8.81 17.29
N LEU A 31 -28.20 -7.93 16.30
CA LEU A 31 -27.28 -8.02 15.15
C LEU A 31 -25.82 -7.97 15.61
N HIS A 32 -25.47 -7.10 16.56
CA HIS A 32 -24.11 -7.01 17.12
C HIS A 32 -23.62 -8.32 17.75
N LYS A 33 -24.52 -9.15 18.29
CA LYS A 33 -24.16 -10.44 18.89
C LYS A 33 -23.66 -11.47 17.86
N PHE A 34 -23.81 -11.21 16.57
CA PHE A 34 -23.27 -12.03 15.49
C PHE A 34 -21.88 -11.61 15.03
N ALA A 35 -21.29 -10.56 15.63
CA ALA A 35 -20.05 -9.94 15.16
C ALA A 35 -20.07 -9.69 13.63
N PRO A 36 -21.06 -8.92 13.13
CA PRO A 36 -21.15 -8.63 11.70
C PRO A 36 -19.93 -7.84 11.23
N ALA A 37 -19.60 -7.98 9.95
CA ALA A 37 -18.71 -7.05 9.27
C ALA A 37 -19.49 -5.87 8.69
N TYR A 38 -20.74 -6.10 8.28
CA TYR A 38 -21.63 -5.08 7.76
C TYR A 38 -23.09 -5.50 7.95
N PHE A 39 -23.97 -4.56 8.28
CA PHE A 39 -25.42 -4.75 8.14
C PHE A 39 -26.10 -3.43 7.76
N CYS A 40 -27.25 -3.54 7.13
CA CYS A 40 -28.14 -2.40 6.95
C CYS A 40 -29.59 -2.83 7.08
N MET A 41 -30.44 -1.88 7.43
CA MET A 41 -31.88 -2.09 7.54
C MET A 41 -32.66 -0.86 7.09
N ALA A 42 -33.87 -1.10 6.58
CA ALA A 42 -34.81 -0.07 6.21
C ALA A 42 -36.24 -0.57 6.44
N ASP A 43 -37.13 0.35 6.74
CA ASP A 43 -38.54 0.05 6.89
C ASP A 43 -39.30 0.21 5.58
N GLU A 44 -40.24 -0.69 5.37
CA GLU A 44 -41.11 -0.72 4.21
C GLU A 44 -42.57 -0.91 4.63
N ILE A 45 -43.48 -0.32 3.85
CA ILE A 45 -44.92 -0.49 4.00
C ILE A 45 -45.42 -1.21 2.75
N ALA A 46 -45.89 -2.45 2.93
CA ALA A 46 -46.47 -3.21 1.82
C ALA A 46 -47.73 -2.50 1.29
N THR A 47 -48.13 -2.77 0.04
CA THR A 47 -49.38 -2.23 -0.53
C THR A 47 -50.62 -2.60 0.28
N THR A 48 -50.53 -3.67 1.08
CA THR A 48 -51.56 -4.13 2.03
C THR A 48 -51.57 -3.37 3.37
N GLY A 49 -50.69 -2.38 3.54
CA GLY A 49 -50.55 -1.57 4.77
C GLY A 49 -49.68 -2.20 5.87
N THR A 50 -49.05 -3.35 5.62
CA THR A 50 -48.25 -4.07 6.63
C THR A 50 -46.85 -3.47 6.73
N TYR A 51 -46.46 -3.07 7.95
CA TYR A 51 -45.14 -2.53 8.24
C TYR A 51 -44.13 -3.67 8.41
N HIS A 52 -43.00 -3.57 7.73
CA HIS A 52 -41.95 -4.57 7.83
C HIS A 52 -40.57 -3.94 7.73
N THR A 53 -39.62 -4.45 8.51
CA THR A 53 -38.21 -4.03 8.46
C THR A 53 -37.43 -5.07 7.65
N HIS A 54 -36.80 -4.62 6.56
CA HIS A 54 -35.83 -5.43 5.82
C HIS A 54 -34.45 -5.23 6.42
N ILE A 55 -33.72 -6.33 6.61
CA ILE A 55 -32.38 -6.32 7.20
C ILE A 55 -31.48 -7.18 6.31
N PHE A 56 -30.33 -6.64 5.92
CA PHE A 56 -29.25 -7.41 5.33
C PHE A 56 -28.11 -7.54 6.33
N LEU A 57 -27.62 -8.77 6.49
CA LEU A 57 -26.55 -9.11 7.41
C LEU A 57 -25.40 -9.78 6.67
N TYR A 58 -24.20 -9.24 6.84
CA TYR A 58 -22.95 -9.83 6.37
C TYR A 58 -21.95 -10.05 7.51
N ALA A 59 -21.43 -11.27 7.61
CA ALA A 59 -20.40 -11.65 8.57
C ALA A 59 -19.24 -12.39 7.88
N VAL A 60 -18.01 -12.17 8.36
CA VAL A 60 -16.80 -12.83 7.83
C VAL A 60 -16.89 -14.35 8.01
N SER A 61 -17.47 -14.79 9.14
CA SER A 61 -17.68 -16.19 9.46
C SER A 61 -19.10 -16.63 9.09
N ALA A 62 -19.24 -17.83 8.53
CA ALA A 62 -20.54 -18.32 8.08
C ALA A 62 -21.47 -18.59 9.27
N ILE A 63 -22.63 -17.93 9.28
CA ILE A 63 -23.67 -18.08 10.31
C ILE A 63 -24.63 -19.20 9.87
N ARG A 64 -25.07 -20.02 10.83
CA ARG A 64 -26.08 -21.06 10.62
C ARG A 64 -27.48 -20.44 10.64
N PHE A 65 -28.36 -20.93 9.75
CA PHE A 65 -29.77 -20.56 9.76
C PHE A 65 -30.42 -20.71 11.14
N SER A 66 -30.16 -21.84 11.81
CA SER A 66 -30.73 -22.11 13.14
C SER A 66 -30.33 -21.04 14.17
N THR A 67 -29.13 -20.49 14.09
CA THR A 67 -28.65 -19.45 15.02
C THR A 67 -29.40 -18.14 14.81
N LEU A 68 -29.69 -17.80 13.54
CA LEU A 68 -30.50 -16.62 13.22
C LEU A 68 -31.95 -16.84 13.64
N LYS A 69 -32.56 -17.98 13.31
CA LYS A 69 -33.95 -18.27 13.66
C LYS A 69 -34.19 -18.31 15.17
N ASN A 70 -33.21 -18.77 15.96
CA ASN A 70 -33.30 -18.74 17.43
C ASN A 70 -33.29 -17.33 18.01
N ARG A 71 -32.60 -16.38 17.36
CA ARG A 71 -32.48 -14.99 17.83
C ARG A 71 -33.52 -14.06 17.20
N PHE A 72 -34.05 -14.42 16.03
CA PHE A 72 -35.15 -13.77 15.34
C PHE A 72 -36.26 -14.79 15.03
N PRO A 73 -37.05 -15.23 16.02
CA PRO A 73 -38.06 -16.28 15.82
C PRO A 73 -39.15 -15.86 14.83
N THR A 74 -39.53 -14.58 14.88
CA THR A 74 -40.60 -13.98 14.06
C THR A 74 -40.14 -13.56 12.66
N ALA A 75 -38.83 -13.48 12.42
CA ALA A 75 -38.32 -13.04 11.13
C ALA A 75 -38.43 -14.13 10.06
N HIS A 76 -38.76 -13.71 8.85
CA HIS A 76 -38.53 -14.49 7.65
C HIS A 76 -37.06 -14.35 7.28
N ILE A 77 -36.34 -15.47 7.12
CA ILE A 77 -34.88 -15.47 6.94
C ILE A 77 -34.56 -16.24 5.67
N GLU A 78 -33.81 -15.61 4.76
CA GLU A 78 -33.35 -16.23 3.52
C GLU A 78 -31.86 -15.99 3.31
N LYS A 79 -31.23 -16.88 2.53
CA LYS A 79 -29.85 -16.64 2.08
C LYS A 79 -29.85 -15.50 1.08
N ALA A 80 -28.99 -14.52 1.31
CA ALA A 80 -28.78 -13.45 0.36
C ALA A 80 -27.73 -13.84 -0.70
N TYR A 81 -28.03 -13.48 -1.94
CA TYR A 81 -27.17 -13.67 -3.12
C TYR A 81 -26.71 -12.31 -3.69
N GLY A 82 -25.79 -12.30 -4.63
CA GLY A 82 -25.19 -11.05 -5.13
C GLY A 82 -24.15 -10.46 -4.17
N SER A 83 -23.56 -9.32 -4.49
CA SER A 83 -22.56 -8.67 -3.63
C SER A 83 -23.20 -7.98 -2.41
N VAL A 84 -22.41 -7.63 -1.39
CA VAL A 84 -22.89 -6.79 -0.27
C VAL A 84 -23.47 -5.47 -0.80
N GLN A 85 -22.85 -4.87 -1.81
CA GLN A 85 -23.32 -3.63 -2.43
C GLN A 85 -24.68 -3.82 -3.11
N ASP A 86 -24.89 -4.92 -3.85
CA ASP A 86 -26.18 -5.18 -4.51
C ASP A 86 -27.32 -5.30 -3.49
N ASN A 87 -27.05 -5.92 -2.32
CA ASN A 87 -28.05 -6.07 -1.25
C ASN A 87 -28.30 -4.76 -0.50
N ARG A 88 -27.26 -3.95 -0.30
CA ARG A 88 -27.40 -2.59 0.25
C ARG A 88 -28.27 -1.73 -0.67
N ASP A 89 -27.96 -1.72 -1.97
CA ASP A 89 -28.69 -0.94 -2.96
C ASP A 89 -30.14 -1.43 -3.11
N TYR A 90 -30.38 -2.73 -2.94
CA TYR A 90 -31.73 -3.30 -2.86
C TYR A 90 -32.52 -2.78 -1.66
N ILE A 91 -31.95 -2.80 -0.45
CA ILE A 91 -32.62 -2.32 0.78
C ILE A 91 -32.83 -0.80 0.75
N CYS A 92 -31.85 -0.05 0.27
CA CYS A 92 -31.97 1.40 0.13
C CYS A 92 -32.86 1.80 -1.06
N LYS A 93 -33.23 0.83 -1.92
CA LYS A 93 -33.89 1.02 -3.22
C LYS A 93 -33.22 2.10 -4.05
N SER A 94 -31.90 2.17 -3.98
CA SER A 94 -31.05 3.13 -4.69
C SER A 94 -30.44 2.51 -5.94
N GLY A 95 -29.88 3.33 -6.83
CA GLY A 95 -29.23 2.84 -8.05
C GLY A 95 -30.25 2.22 -9.03
N LYS A 96 -30.03 0.95 -9.43
CA LYS A 96 -30.89 0.25 -10.42
C LYS A 96 -32.34 0.06 -9.97
N TRP A 97 -32.64 0.26 -8.69
CA TRP A 97 -33.97 0.08 -8.11
C TRP A 97 -34.70 1.41 -7.85
N ALA A 98 -34.04 2.55 -8.04
CA ALA A 98 -34.61 3.88 -7.80
C ALA A 98 -35.78 4.21 -8.73
N ASP A 99 -35.75 3.70 -9.97
CA ASP A 99 -36.77 3.94 -11.00
C ASP A 99 -37.84 2.84 -11.07
N THR A 100 -37.94 1.97 -10.05
CA THR A 100 -38.93 0.87 -10.02
C THR A 100 -40.08 1.18 -9.07
N ASP A 101 -41.28 0.67 -9.35
CA ASP A 101 -42.48 0.79 -8.49
C ASP A 101 -42.26 0.34 -7.03
N LYS A 102 -41.16 -0.36 -6.75
CA LYS A 102 -40.75 -0.76 -5.40
C LYS A 102 -40.20 0.41 -4.58
N ALA A 103 -39.66 1.46 -5.20
CA ALA A 103 -39.14 2.63 -4.47
C ALA A 103 -40.24 3.33 -3.65
N GLU A 104 -41.49 3.29 -4.12
CA GLU A 104 -42.64 3.91 -3.45
C GLU A 104 -43.02 3.25 -2.11
N THR A 105 -42.56 2.01 -1.84
CA THR A 105 -42.90 1.31 -0.59
C THR A 105 -41.86 1.47 0.52
N SER A 106 -40.76 2.20 0.28
CA SER A 106 -39.74 2.51 1.30
C SER A 106 -40.14 3.72 2.15
N VAL A 107 -39.96 3.63 3.47
CA VAL A 107 -40.22 4.75 4.38
C VAL A 107 -38.98 5.67 4.44
N PRO A 108 -39.07 6.92 3.95
CA PRO A 108 -37.93 7.83 3.93
C PRO A 108 -37.37 8.10 5.34
N GLY A 109 -36.04 8.07 5.48
CA GLY A 109 -35.36 8.39 6.74
C GLY A 109 -35.26 7.25 7.76
N THR A 110 -35.69 6.04 7.41
CA THR A 110 -35.59 4.84 8.28
C THR A 110 -34.36 3.97 7.99
N PHE A 111 -33.55 4.32 6.99
CA PHE A 111 -32.36 3.57 6.63
C PHE A 111 -31.27 3.74 7.69
N GLU A 112 -30.81 2.62 8.24
CA GLU A 112 -29.69 2.54 9.16
C GLU A 112 -28.65 1.55 8.62
N GLU A 113 -27.37 1.94 8.67
CA GLU A 113 -26.25 1.09 8.27
C GLU A 113 -25.16 1.10 9.33
N TRP A 114 -24.45 -0.02 9.42
CA TRP A 114 -23.33 -0.19 10.34
C TRP A 114 -22.23 -1.03 9.70
N GLY A 115 -20.98 -0.63 9.96
CA GLY A 115 -19.79 -1.23 9.36
C GLY A 115 -19.50 -0.68 7.96
N GLU A 116 -18.43 -1.17 7.35
CA GLU A 116 -18.04 -0.78 5.99
C GLU A 116 -18.29 -1.95 5.04
N ALA A 117 -19.09 -1.72 4.00
CA ALA A 117 -19.38 -2.73 2.99
C ALA A 117 -18.07 -3.12 2.27
N PRO A 118 -17.62 -4.38 2.34
CA PRO A 118 -16.38 -4.77 1.69
C PRO A 118 -16.56 -4.71 0.16
N PRO A 119 -15.53 -4.30 -0.60
CA PRO A 119 -15.58 -4.39 -2.05
C PRO A 119 -15.70 -5.85 -2.48
N GLU A 120 -16.37 -6.11 -3.61
CA GLU A 120 -16.67 -7.48 -4.09
C GLU A 120 -15.43 -8.39 -4.16
N ARG A 121 -14.26 -7.82 -4.45
CA ARG A 121 -12.97 -8.53 -4.48
C ARG A 121 -12.53 -9.00 -3.09
N ALA A 122 -12.75 -8.19 -2.05
CA ALA A 122 -12.48 -8.52 -0.66
C ALA A 122 -13.47 -9.58 -0.13
N GLU A 123 -14.70 -9.62 -0.68
CA GLU A 123 -15.69 -10.64 -0.33
C GLU A 123 -15.27 -12.05 -0.81
N LYS A 124 -14.76 -12.14 -2.04
CA LYS A 124 -14.36 -13.43 -2.65
C LYS A 124 -13.03 -13.96 -2.12
N HIS A 125 -12.06 -13.08 -1.87
CA HIS A 125 -10.72 -13.45 -1.41
C HIS A 125 -10.21 -12.53 -0.28
N PRO A 126 -10.78 -12.61 0.92
CA PRO A 126 -10.47 -11.69 2.02
C PRO A 126 -8.98 -11.72 2.43
N GLU A 127 -8.38 -12.91 2.50
CA GLU A 127 -6.97 -13.08 2.88
C GLU A 127 -6.02 -12.46 1.86
N MET A 128 -6.23 -12.72 0.56
CA MET A 128 -5.39 -12.17 -0.51
C MET A 128 -5.59 -10.66 -0.65
N PHE A 129 -6.82 -10.17 -0.48
CA PHE A 129 -7.08 -8.73 -0.49
C PHE A 129 -6.35 -8.03 0.66
N ARG A 130 -6.40 -8.60 1.86
CA ARG A 130 -5.67 -8.09 3.03
C ARG A 130 -4.16 -8.12 2.81
N LEU A 131 -3.62 -9.18 2.21
CA LEU A 131 -2.19 -9.24 1.88
C LEU A 131 -1.76 -8.08 0.96
N VAL A 132 -2.49 -7.85 -0.14
CA VAL A 132 -2.18 -6.77 -1.08
C VAL A 132 -2.30 -5.39 -0.41
N GLN A 133 -3.32 -5.20 0.44
CA GLN A 133 -3.49 -3.98 1.24
C GLN A 133 -2.31 -3.74 2.19
N ASN A 134 -1.91 -4.76 2.96
CA ASN A 134 -0.80 -4.67 3.90
C ASN A 134 0.53 -4.35 3.17
N ILE A 135 0.77 -4.97 2.00
CA ILE A 135 1.94 -4.66 1.17
C ILE A 135 1.90 -3.21 0.67
N ARG A 136 0.74 -2.74 0.19
CA ARG A 136 0.57 -1.34 -0.27
C ARG A 136 0.70 -0.32 0.86
N ALA A 137 0.31 -0.70 2.06
CA ALA A 137 0.51 0.10 3.28
C ALA A 137 1.97 0.14 3.74
N GLY A 138 2.87 -0.61 3.10
CA GLY A 138 4.30 -0.62 3.40
C GLY A 138 4.67 -1.51 4.59
N MET A 139 3.79 -2.42 5.02
CA MET A 139 4.10 -3.34 6.12
C MET A 139 5.26 -4.26 5.75
N THR A 140 6.11 -4.51 6.76
CA THR A 140 7.21 -5.46 6.68
C THR A 140 6.66 -6.89 6.55
N THR A 141 7.48 -7.80 6.00
CA THR A 141 7.07 -9.20 5.86
C THR A 141 6.77 -9.84 7.22
N THR A 142 7.50 -9.44 8.27
CA THR A 142 7.25 -9.91 9.64
C THR A 142 5.90 -9.44 10.16
N GLU A 143 5.57 -8.15 10.02
CA GLU A 143 4.24 -7.63 10.42
C GLU A 143 3.10 -8.32 9.67
N ILE A 144 3.27 -8.60 8.38
CA ILE A 144 2.29 -9.35 7.58
C ILE A 144 2.09 -10.77 8.12
N ILE A 145 3.17 -11.42 8.58
CA ILE A 145 3.11 -12.77 9.15
C ILE A 145 2.48 -12.74 10.53
N ASP A 146 2.77 -11.74 11.36
CA ASP A 146 2.15 -11.59 12.68
C ASP A 146 0.63 -11.36 12.55
N ASP A 147 0.22 -10.57 11.55
CA ASP A 147 -1.18 -10.34 11.18
C ASP A 147 -1.87 -11.59 10.59
N CYS A 148 -1.12 -12.38 9.83
CA CYS A 148 -1.62 -13.58 9.15
C CYS A 148 -0.60 -14.73 9.21
N PRO A 149 -0.53 -15.48 10.33
CA PRO A 149 0.47 -16.53 10.52
C PRO A 149 0.43 -17.64 9.47
N GLY A 150 -0.74 -17.86 8.83
CA GLY A 150 -0.90 -18.81 7.73
C GLY A 150 -0.05 -18.51 6.50
N MET A 151 0.44 -17.27 6.36
CA MET A 151 1.30 -16.85 5.24
C MET A 151 2.80 -17.04 5.54
N ALA A 152 3.19 -17.53 6.72
CA ALA A 152 4.59 -17.70 7.11
C ALA A 152 5.41 -18.55 6.11
N PHE A 153 4.79 -19.55 5.48
CA PHE A 153 5.46 -20.40 4.48
C PHE A 153 5.60 -19.75 3.09
N ARG A 154 4.98 -18.57 2.88
CA ARG A 154 4.89 -17.87 1.59
C ARG A 154 5.72 -16.59 1.52
N ILE A 155 6.73 -16.44 2.39
CA ILE A 155 7.62 -15.27 2.45
C ILE A 155 8.15 -14.86 1.07
N ARG A 156 8.62 -15.83 0.27
CA ARG A 156 9.19 -15.55 -1.06
C ARG A 156 8.17 -14.94 -2.02
N GLU A 157 6.92 -15.38 -1.93
CA GLU A 157 5.82 -14.89 -2.77
C GLU A 157 5.38 -13.49 -2.33
N ILE A 158 5.38 -13.22 -1.02
CA ILE A 158 5.11 -11.88 -0.46
C ILE A 158 6.17 -10.90 -0.93
N ASP A 159 7.45 -11.25 -0.83
CA ASP A 159 8.55 -10.38 -1.25
C ASP A 159 8.52 -10.14 -2.77
N LEU A 160 8.22 -11.17 -3.57
CA LEU A 160 8.05 -11.03 -5.02
C LEU A 160 6.87 -10.09 -5.35
N LEU A 161 5.73 -10.27 -4.68
CA LEU A 161 4.55 -9.42 -4.86
C LEU A 161 4.84 -7.97 -4.47
N ARG A 162 5.55 -7.74 -3.36
CA ARG A 162 6.01 -6.40 -2.95
C ARG A 162 6.90 -5.78 -4.01
N GLN A 163 7.85 -6.53 -4.55
CA GLN A 163 8.73 -6.07 -5.62
C GLN A 163 7.93 -5.68 -6.87
N THR A 164 6.98 -6.52 -7.30
CA THR A 164 6.14 -6.24 -8.47
C THR A 164 5.29 -4.98 -8.30
N LEU A 165 4.61 -4.83 -7.16
CA LEU A 165 3.77 -3.67 -6.89
C LEU A 165 4.59 -2.38 -6.77
N THR A 166 5.77 -2.46 -6.16
CA THR A 166 6.67 -1.31 -6.03
C THR A 166 7.24 -0.93 -7.40
N ALA A 167 7.65 -1.92 -8.20
CA ALA A 167 8.12 -1.71 -9.56
C ALA A 167 7.08 -1.01 -10.43
N GLU A 168 5.80 -1.41 -10.35
CA GLU A 168 4.71 -0.78 -11.10
C GLU A 168 4.50 0.68 -10.71
N LYS A 169 4.54 1.00 -9.40
CA LYS A 169 4.44 2.39 -8.92
C LYS A 169 5.56 3.28 -9.48
N TYR A 170 6.81 2.83 -9.37
CA TYR A 170 7.98 3.62 -9.79
C TYR A 170 8.28 3.54 -11.29
N ALA A 171 7.54 2.71 -12.04
CA ALA A 171 7.58 2.70 -13.49
C ALA A 171 6.82 3.87 -14.12
N VAL A 172 5.85 4.46 -13.39
CA VAL A 172 4.95 5.51 -13.92
C VAL A 172 5.14 6.88 -13.27
N GLU A 173 5.67 6.94 -12.05
CA GLU A 173 5.86 8.18 -11.29
C GLU A 173 7.32 8.64 -11.27
N ASN A 174 7.52 9.97 -11.33
CA ASN A 174 8.83 10.56 -11.08
C ASN A 174 9.18 10.48 -9.59
N ARG A 175 10.40 10.04 -9.31
CA ARG A 175 10.95 9.89 -7.95
C ARG A 175 11.28 11.25 -7.35
N LYS A 176 10.98 11.41 -6.06
CA LYS A 176 11.52 12.50 -5.25
C LYS A 176 12.89 12.09 -4.75
N LEU A 177 13.93 12.43 -5.51
CA LEU A 177 15.30 12.01 -5.22
C LEU A 177 16.06 13.07 -4.42
N GLU A 178 16.67 12.65 -3.31
CA GLU A 178 17.65 13.43 -2.56
C GLU A 178 19.03 12.78 -2.70
N VAL A 179 20.01 13.55 -3.17
CA VAL A 179 21.37 13.08 -3.43
C VAL A 179 22.35 13.86 -2.57
N ALA A 180 23.17 13.13 -1.81
CA ALA A 180 24.21 13.68 -0.97
C ALA A 180 25.58 13.09 -1.34
N TYR A 181 26.55 13.96 -1.59
CA TYR A 181 27.96 13.63 -1.77
C TYR A 181 28.70 13.83 -0.45
N LEU A 182 29.20 12.73 0.11
CA LEU A 182 29.93 12.69 1.38
C LEU A 182 31.40 12.38 1.08
N TYR A 183 32.31 13.29 1.38
CA TYR A 183 33.74 13.03 1.20
C TYR A 183 34.57 13.34 2.44
N GLY A 184 35.77 12.80 2.51
CA GLY A 184 36.66 12.92 3.67
C GLY A 184 37.60 11.73 3.75
N SER A 185 38.55 11.72 4.68
CA SER A 185 39.49 10.60 4.82
C SER A 185 38.77 9.26 5.10
N THR A 186 39.47 8.14 4.87
CA THR A 186 38.99 6.84 5.35
C THR A 186 38.82 6.88 6.88
N GLY A 187 37.84 6.15 7.39
CA GLY A 187 37.53 6.15 8.83
C GLY A 187 36.86 7.43 9.37
N ALA A 188 36.61 8.45 8.55
CA ALA A 188 35.99 9.71 9.00
C ALA A 188 34.49 9.59 9.35
N GLY A 189 33.90 8.39 9.37
CA GLY A 189 32.51 8.18 9.78
C GLY A 189 31.44 8.40 8.69
N LYS A 190 31.82 8.55 7.41
CA LYS A 190 30.89 8.74 6.28
C LYS A 190 29.79 7.67 6.24
N THR A 191 30.20 6.41 6.12
CA THR A 191 29.29 5.25 6.04
C THR A 191 28.55 5.06 7.35
N TRP A 192 29.24 5.21 8.48
CA TRP A 192 28.64 5.10 9.80
C TRP A 192 27.47 6.09 9.99
N GLY A 193 27.65 7.36 9.59
CA GLY A 193 26.59 8.37 9.66
C GLY A 193 25.39 8.10 8.76
N ILE A 194 25.54 7.30 7.70
CA ILE A 194 24.39 6.82 6.90
C ILE A 194 23.58 5.79 7.68
N TYR A 195 24.26 4.83 8.33
CA TYR A 195 23.63 3.77 9.13
C TYR A 195 23.02 4.28 10.43
N GLU A 196 23.47 5.42 10.97
CA GLU A 196 22.78 6.08 12.08
C GLU A 196 21.45 6.74 11.67
N ARG A 197 21.36 7.21 10.41
CA ARG A 197 20.20 7.97 9.92
C ARG A 197 19.11 7.10 9.33
N HIS A 198 19.45 5.90 8.86
CA HIS A 198 18.54 5.02 8.11
C HIS A 198 18.56 3.62 8.68
N ASP A 199 17.43 2.91 8.57
CA ASP A 199 17.37 1.49 8.94
C ASP A 199 18.32 0.68 8.03
N PRO A 200 19.17 -0.21 8.59
CA PRO A 200 20.10 -1.01 7.79
C PRO A 200 19.43 -1.82 6.66
N ARG A 201 18.18 -2.24 6.82
CA ARG A 201 17.41 -3.01 5.82
C ARG A 201 16.94 -2.14 4.66
N SER A 202 16.82 -0.83 4.85
CA SER A 202 16.46 0.12 3.79
C SER A 202 17.66 0.62 2.99
N ILE A 203 18.87 0.11 3.26
CA ILE A 203 20.11 0.54 2.60
C ILE A 203 20.58 -0.55 1.63
N TYR A 204 20.80 -0.16 0.37
CA TYR A 204 21.55 -0.95 -0.61
C TYR A 204 22.89 -0.28 -0.92
N ARG A 205 23.99 -1.01 -0.67
CA ARG A 205 25.35 -0.52 -0.93
C ARG A 205 25.89 -1.12 -2.22
N VAL A 206 26.28 -0.24 -3.13
CA VAL A 206 27.08 -0.54 -4.29
C VAL A 206 28.55 -0.47 -3.87
N THR A 207 29.16 -1.63 -3.70
CA THR A 207 30.58 -1.78 -3.29
C THR A 207 31.46 -2.39 -4.38
N ASN A 208 30.86 -2.93 -5.45
CA ASN A 208 31.57 -3.65 -6.50
C ASN A 208 31.46 -2.91 -7.84
N TYR A 209 32.52 -2.18 -8.18
CA TYR A 209 32.66 -1.48 -9.46
C TYR A 209 33.44 -2.35 -10.45
N ARG A 210 32.74 -3.00 -11.38
CA ARG A 210 33.41 -3.86 -12.37
C ARG A 210 33.82 -3.02 -13.58
N ALA A 211 35.13 -2.75 -13.69
CA ALA A 211 35.71 -1.89 -14.72
C ALA A 211 35.26 -2.18 -16.16
N SER A 212 34.93 -3.44 -16.51
CA SER A 212 34.53 -3.85 -17.86
C SER A 212 33.04 -4.16 -18.04
N ARG A 213 32.25 -4.21 -16.96
CA ARG A 213 30.84 -4.67 -17.01
C ARG A 213 29.85 -3.71 -16.32
N GLY A 214 30.32 -2.57 -15.84
CA GLY A 214 29.51 -1.61 -15.12
C GLY A 214 29.11 -2.09 -13.72
N VAL A 215 28.14 -1.40 -13.13
CA VAL A 215 27.57 -1.73 -11.82
C VAL A 215 26.49 -2.79 -11.99
N SER A 216 26.47 -3.79 -11.10
CA SER A 216 25.38 -4.78 -11.05
C SER A 216 24.52 -4.55 -9.83
N PHE A 217 23.20 -4.44 -10.02
CA PHE A 217 22.21 -4.23 -8.97
C PHE A 217 21.54 -5.55 -8.53
N ASP A 218 22.25 -6.68 -8.62
CA ASP A 218 21.71 -8.02 -8.31
C ASP A 218 21.08 -8.12 -6.91
N GLY A 219 21.67 -7.45 -5.93
CA GLY A 219 21.20 -7.44 -4.53
C GLY A 219 20.21 -6.33 -4.21
N TYR A 220 19.81 -5.53 -5.21
CA TYR A 220 18.80 -4.50 -5.02
C TYR A 220 17.41 -5.14 -5.05
N HIS A 221 16.69 -4.98 -3.95
CA HIS A 221 15.38 -5.54 -3.67
C HIS A 221 14.33 -4.46 -3.40
N GLY A 222 14.62 -3.23 -3.80
CA GLY A 222 13.72 -2.09 -3.63
C GLY A 222 13.98 -1.25 -2.39
N GLN A 223 15.22 -1.23 -1.91
CA GLN A 223 15.65 -0.40 -0.78
C GLN A 223 15.46 1.09 -1.09
N ASP A 224 15.05 1.87 -0.08
CA ASP A 224 14.81 3.32 -0.20
C ASP A 224 16.10 4.13 -0.35
N VAL A 225 17.21 3.63 0.21
CA VAL A 225 18.51 4.30 0.27
C VAL A 225 19.51 3.55 -0.60
N LEU A 226 20.07 4.23 -1.59
CA LEU A 226 21.16 3.75 -2.41
C LEU A 226 22.48 4.40 -1.98
N VAL A 227 23.54 3.61 -1.81
CA VAL A 227 24.86 4.11 -1.42
C VAL A 227 25.90 3.67 -2.43
N PHE A 228 26.54 4.61 -3.12
CA PHE A 228 27.76 4.39 -3.87
C PHE A 228 28.95 4.49 -2.92
N GLU A 229 29.46 3.34 -2.50
CA GLU A 229 30.50 3.23 -1.48
C GLU A 229 31.90 3.40 -2.08
N GLU A 230 32.78 4.23 -1.51
CA GLU A 230 34.16 4.43 -2.01
C GLU A 230 34.22 4.82 -3.50
N PHE A 231 33.34 5.72 -3.90
CA PHE A 231 33.29 6.27 -5.24
C PHE A 231 34.53 7.11 -5.58
N ASN A 232 35.08 6.86 -6.75
CA ASN A 232 36.28 7.46 -7.34
C ASN A 232 36.18 7.45 -8.88
N SER A 233 35.08 7.93 -9.43
CA SER A 233 34.83 8.01 -10.88
C SER A 233 34.85 6.65 -11.62
N GLN A 234 34.61 5.52 -10.92
CA GLN A 234 34.61 4.19 -11.55
C GLN A 234 33.38 3.93 -12.42
N ILE A 235 32.29 4.69 -12.22
CA ILE A 235 31.06 4.60 -13.02
C ILE A 235 31.15 5.64 -14.14
N PRO A 236 30.88 5.31 -15.40
CA PRO A 236 30.77 6.32 -16.46
C PRO A 236 29.80 7.44 -16.08
N ILE A 237 30.13 8.70 -16.40
CA ILE A 237 29.32 9.84 -15.97
C ILE A 237 27.87 9.74 -16.47
N GLU A 238 27.65 9.19 -17.67
CA GLU A 238 26.32 8.99 -18.26
C GLU A 238 25.46 8.02 -17.43
N ASP A 239 26.03 6.91 -16.97
CA ASP A 239 25.34 5.95 -16.10
C ASP A 239 25.03 6.60 -14.75
N MET A 240 25.98 7.35 -14.19
CA MET A 240 25.75 8.07 -12.93
C MET A 240 24.64 9.12 -13.08
N LEU A 241 24.58 9.85 -14.20
CA LEU A 241 23.49 10.79 -14.47
C LEU A 241 22.13 10.10 -14.50
N ASN A 242 22.04 8.91 -15.10
CA ASN A 242 20.82 8.11 -15.10
C ASN A 242 20.44 7.66 -13.68
N TYR A 243 21.40 7.13 -12.91
CA TYR A 243 21.14 6.69 -11.53
C TYR A 243 20.71 7.83 -10.61
N LEU A 244 21.16 9.06 -10.87
CA LEU A 244 20.80 10.24 -10.10
C LEU A 244 19.62 11.03 -10.71
N ASP A 245 18.96 10.50 -11.73
CA ASP A 245 17.78 11.13 -12.32
C ASP A 245 16.49 10.78 -11.57
N ILE A 246 15.48 11.63 -11.72
CA ILE A 246 14.16 11.47 -11.10
C ILE A 246 13.25 10.55 -11.91
N TYR A 247 13.53 10.31 -13.18
CA TYR A 247 12.68 9.52 -14.06
C TYR A 247 12.71 8.02 -13.72
N PRO A 248 11.67 7.26 -14.10
CA PRO A 248 11.67 5.80 -14.03
C PRO A 248 12.91 5.20 -14.70
N LEU A 249 13.57 4.27 -14.02
CA LEU A 249 14.81 3.65 -14.50
C LEU A 249 14.83 2.16 -14.20
N ALA A 250 15.23 1.37 -15.20
CA ALA A 250 15.62 -0.03 -15.03
C ALA A 250 17.12 -0.11 -14.70
N LEU A 251 17.45 -0.79 -13.62
CA LEU A 251 18.79 -1.01 -13.13
C LEU A 251 19.31 -2.35 -13.65
N PRO A 252 20.53 -2.39 -14.23
CA PRO A 252 21.08 -3.61 -14.79
C PRO A 252 21.36 -4.66 -13.71
N ALA A 253 20.86 -5.88 -13.93
CA ALA A 253 21.14 -7.04 -13.10
C ALA A 253 21.23 -8.32 -13.96
N ARG A 254 21.87 -9.37 -13.43
CA ARG A 254 22.28 -10.55 -14.22
C ARG A 254 21.12 -11.32 -14.87
N TYR A 255 19.98 -11.42 -14.19
CA TYR A 255 18.85 -12.24 -14.63
C TYR A 255 17.66 -11.41 -15.09
N ASN A 256 17.28 -10.42 -14.28
CA ASN A 256 16.19 -9.52 -14.57
C ASN A 256 16.56 -8.15 -14.02
N ASP A 257 16.38 -7.13 -14.85
CA ASP A 257 16.56 -5.75 -14.43
C ASP A 257 15.67 -5.41 -13.24
N LYS A 258 16.12 -4.47 -12.42
CA LYS A 258 15.42 -4.03 -11.22
C LYS A 258 14.85 -2.64 -11.44
N THR A 259 13.63 -2.37 -11.00
CA THR A 259 13.11 -1.01 -11.04
C THR A 259 13.74 -0.15 -9.95
N ALA A 260 14.34 0.98 -10.33
CA ALA A 260 14.85 1.96 -9.38
C ALA A 260 13.70 2.58 -8.59
N CYS A 261 13.71 2.40 -7.27
CA CYS A 261 12.68 2.94 -6.36
C CYS A 261 13.25 3.64 -5.12
N TYR A 262 14.57 3.82 -5.08
CA TYR A 262 15.24 4.57 -4.03
C TYR A 262 14.88 6.07 -4.13
N THR A 263 14.71 6.69 -2.97
CA THR A 263 14.44 8.13 -2.85
C THR A 263 15.66 8.90 -2.32
N LYS A 264 16.64 8.20 -1.75
CA LYS A 264 17.87 8.81 -1.22
C LYS A 264 19.09 8.14 -1.83
N VAL A 265 20.04 8.95 -2.27
CA VAL A 265 21.32 8.48 -2.78
C VAL A 265 22.46 9.12 -2.00
N TYR A 266 23.35 8.30 -1.48
CA TYR A 266 24.61 8.74 -0.90
C TYR A 266 25.76 8.33 -1.80
N ILE A 267 26.64 9.27 -2.11
CA ILE A 267 27.91 9.00 -2.79
C ILE A 267 29.00 9.24 -1.77
N THR A 268 29.70 8.19 -1.35
CA THR A 268 30.82 8.33 -0.41
C THR A 268 32.13 8.32 -1.17
N SER A 269 33.05 9.23 -0.84
CA SER A 269 34.36 9.30 -1.48
C SER A 269 35.47 9.69 -0.52
N ASN A 270 36.72 9.45 -0.93
CA ASN A 270 37.89 10.03 -0.29
C ASN A 270 38.35 11.32 -0.98
N LEU A 271 37.81 11.63 -2.16
CA LEU A 271 38.14 12.83 -2.92
C LEU A 271 37.00 13.85 -2.83
N PRO A 272 37.31 15.15 -2.82
CA PRO A 272 36.32 16.19 -3.05
C PRO A 272 35.69 16.04 -4.44
N LEU A 273 34.45 16.54 -4.59
CA LEU A 273 33.65 16.37 -5.80
C LEU A 273 34.37 16.92 -7.04
N GLU A 274 35.04 18.06 -6.93
CA GLU A 274 35.75 18.76 -7.99
C GLU A 274 36.94 17.96 -8.54
N LYS A 275 37.41 16.93 -7.83
CA LYS A 275 38.45 16.01 -8.31
C LYS A 275 37.88 14.78 -9.02
N GLN A 276 36.56 14.62 -9.07
CA GLN A 276 35.92 13.53 -9.82
C GLN A 276 35.78 13.89 -11.30
N TYR A 277 35.83 12.89 -12.17
CA TYR A 277 35.58 13.04 -13.61
C TYR A 277 36.40 14.14 -14.32
N TRP A 278 37.69 14.28 -13.97
CA TRP A 278 38.56 15.35 -14.48
C TRP A 278 38.52 15.53 -16.01
N ALA A 279 38.55 14.44 -16.78
CA ALA A 279 38.48 14.49 -18.24
C ALA A 279 37.14 15.05 -18.75
N GLU A 280 36.03 14.73 -18.08
CA GLU A 280 34.70 15.18 -18.46
C GLU A 280 34.50 16.67 -18.18
N GLN A 281 35.11 17.18 -17.11
CA GLN A 281 35.06 18.61 -16.80
C GLN A 281 35.65 19.46 -17.94
N GLN A 282 36.66 18.95 -18.62
CA GLN A 282 37.32 19.65 -19.73
C GLN A 282 36.67 19.35 -21.08
N GLY A 283 36.44 18.07 -21.37
CA GLY A 283 35.94 17.62 -22.67
C GLY A 283 34.43 17.81 -22.85
N ARG A 284 33.65 17.73 -21.77
CA ARG A 284 32.18 17.74 -21.78
C ARG A 284 31.63 18.53 -20.58
N PRO A 285 31.89 19.84 -20.48
CA PRO A 285 31.51 20.66 -19.31
C PRO A 285 29.99 20.65 -19.03
N GLU A 286 29.14 20.57 -20.05
CA GLU A 286 27.69 20.48 -19.86
C GLU A 286 27.26 19.18 -19.16
N THR A 287 27.92 18.07 -19.45
CA THR A 287 27.69 16.78 -18.80
C THR A 287 28.11 16.84 -17.33
N TRP A 288 29.24 17.50 -17.05
CA TRP A 288 29.67 17.76 -15.68
C TRP A 288 28.67 18.64 -14.90
N LEU A 289 28.19 19.73 -15.50
CA LEU A 289 27.16 20.59 -14.91
C LEU A 289 25.85 19.82 -14.65
N ALA A 290 25.49 18.88 -15.53
CA ALA A 290 24.33 18.01 -15.33
C ALA A 290 24.46 17.12 -14.08
N LEU A 291 25.66 16.69 -13.73
CA LEU A 291 25.94 15.93 -12.51
C LEU A 291 25.80 16.83 -11.28
N LEU A 292 26.41 18.02 -11.32
CA LEU A 292 26.36 18.99 -10.22
C LEU A 292 24.94 19.43 -9.87
N ARG A 293 24.04 19.56 -10.85
CA ARG A 293 22.62 19.88 -10.64
C ARG A 293 21.87 18.77 -9.89
N ARG A 294 22.26 17.51 -10.08
CA ARG A 294 21.64 16.34 -9.44
C ARG A 294 22.16 16.05 -8.04
N ILE A 295 23.25 16.67 -7.60
CA ILE A 295 23.79 16.54 -6.23
C ILE A 295 23.30 17.73 -5.40
N GLN A 296 22.37 17.51 -4.46
CA GLN A 296 21.78 18.59 -3.66
C GLN A 296 22.61 18.93 -2.42
N ASN A 297 23.27 17.93 -1.83
CA ASN A 297 24.04 18.11 -0.61
C ASN A 297 25.49 17.70 -0.83
N ILE A 298 26.43 18.53 -0.39
CA ILE A 298 27.86 18.22 -0.39
C ILE A 298 28.36 18.42 1.03
N ILE A 299 28.86 17.35 1.64
CA ILE A 299 29.28 17.31 3.03
C ILE A 299 30.69 16.74 3.10
N GLU A 300 31.60 17.51 3.68
CA GLU A 300 32.95 17.09 4.01
C GLU A 300 33.00 16.57 5.45
N TYR A 301 33.64 15.43 5.64
CA TYR A 301 33.97 14.85 6.93
C TYR A 301 35.44 15.12 7.22
N LEU A 302 35.68 15.89 8.28
CA LEU A 302 37.01 16.29 8.69
C LEU A 302 37.66 15.23 9.61
N PRO A 303 39.00 15.20 9.71
CA PRO A 303 39.71 14.23 10.56
C PRO A 303 39.39 14.33 12.05
N ASP A 304 38.90 15.48 12.51
CA ASP A 304 38.49 15.72 13.90
C ASP A 304 37.08 15.18 14.22
N GLY A 305 36.41 14.56 13.24
CA GLY A 305 35.06 14.01 13.37
C GLY A 305 33.93 15.02 13.13
N SER A 306 34.26 16.29 12.88
CA SER A 306 33.28 17.31 12.51
C SER A 306 32.92 17.23 11.02
N THR A 307 31.79 17.84 10.64
CA THR A 307 31.32 17.87 9.26
C THR A 307 31.10 19.29 8.78
N VAL A 308 31.56 19.62 7.56
CA VAL A 308 31.33 20.89 6.89
C VAL A 308 30.35 20.69 5.74
N GLN A 309 29.28 21.46 5.71
CA GLN A 309 28.31 21.42 4.62
C GLN A 309 28.62 22.52 3.58
N TRP A 310 29.14 22.11 2.43
CA TRP A 310 29.49 23.00 1.32
C TRP A 310 28.29 23.36 0.44
N LYS A 311 27.31 22.44 0.35
CA LYS A 311 26.06 22.65 -0.38
C LYS A 311 24.89 22.08 0.40
N LYS A 312 23.80 22.85 0.48
CA LYS A 312 22.54 22.45 1.12
C LYS A 312 21.35 22.76 0.21
N GLY A 313 20.68 21.71 -0.25
CA GLY A 313 19.50 21.83 -1.09
C GLY A 313 19.78 22.31 -2.52
N GLY A 314 18.72 22.21 -3.32
CA GLY A 314 18.69 22.54 -4.75
C GLY A 314 17.62 21.69 -5.42
N PHE A 315 16.68 22.30 -6.13
CA PHE A 315 15.81 21.51 -7.00
C PHE A 315 16.65 20.97 -8.17
N PRO A 316 16.44 19.72 -8.63
CA PRO A 316 17.07 19.22 -9.86
C PRO A 316 16.73 20.06 -11.10
N TYR A 317 15.69 20.89 -10.98
CA TYR A 317 15.16 21.75 -12.03
C TYR A 317 15.56 23.20 -11.75
N ASP A 318 16.49 23.70 -12.55
CA ASP A 318 16.77 25.13 -12.68
C ASP A 318 15.74 25.69 -13.68
N PRO A 319 14.76 26.50 -13.26
CA PRO A 319 13.83 27.13 -14.20
C PRO A 319 14.62 28.20 -14.96
N LYS A 320 15.16 27.81 -16.12
CA LYS A 320 15.48 28.78 -17.16
C LYS A 320 14.19 29.36 -17.74
#